data_AF-A0A368FMH2-F1
#
_entry.id   AF-A0A368FMH2-F1
#
_cell.length_a   1.000
_cell.length_b   1.000
_cell.length_c   1.000
_cell.angle_alpha   90.00
_cell.angle_beta   90.00
_cell.angle_gamma   90.00
#
_symmetry.space_group_name_H-M   'P 1'
#
loop_
_entity.id
_entity.type
_entity.pdbx_description
1 polymer ?
#
loop_
_entity_poly.entity_id
_entity_poly.type
_entity_poly.pdbx_seq_one_letter_code
_entity_poly.pdbx_strand_id
1 'polypeptide(L)'
;MPHIYRFLNRDGKLRFPLISNYVSSRFRRVLQLTQEADMENKTLEEKLAELELCANSANDLSELRRVLDAQQQCFECYLKHKNGVEHPGTVADCNCICHEILLKMLIFVDGENSGRVCFKLIDHNLFNEALAMKRFEKPEQEGEEDDGWNFVLRRVDTPDHYIEVDGVITNIAISVDKKQLFVSYETRAFASSTKYSVYCVDLEKMVLDKFPFSGAMLSNEQAFLCSNEFLLASAVGEEVHIWARRHGGNAVQRLAVDTRIVDLSLHPTNNTLITASQNYLAVWSTTQPN
;
A
#
# COMPACT_ATOMS: atom_id res chain seq x y z
N MET A 1 -9.58 -30.01 -12.68
CA MET A 1 -9.08 -28.63 -12.60
C MET A 1 -10.11 -27.82 -11.86
N PRO A 2 -9.92 -27.47 -10.58
CA PRO A 2 -10.94 -26.73 -9.87
C PRO A 2 -10.92 -25.29 -10.37
N HIS A 3 -12.04 -24.89 -10.95
CA HIS A 3 -12.41 -23.51 -11.22
C HIS A 3 -12.50 -22.76 -9.87
N ILE A 4 -11.38 -22.21 -9.41
CA ILE A 4 -11.35 -21.37 -8.20
C ILE A 4 -11.92 -19.99 -8.59
N TYR A 5 -13.24 -19.94 -8.52
CA TYR A 5 -14.08 -18.80 -8.13
C TYR A 5 -13.59 -17.38 -8.48
N ARG A 6 -13.98 -16.91 -9.68
CA ARG A 6 -14.10 -15.49 -10.10
C ARG A 6 -15.14 -14.69 -9.27
N PHE A 7 -15.29 -14.97 -7.97
CA PHE A 7 -16.50 -14.60 -7.20
C PHE A 7 -16.39 -13.36 -6.31
N LEU A 8 -15.30 -12.60 -6.32
CA LEU A 8 -15.18 -11.42 -5.44
C LEU A 8 -15.08 -10.06 -6.16
N ASN A 9 -15.55 -9.96 -7.40
CA ASN A 9 -15.75 -8.66 -8.05
C ASN A 9 -17.09 -8.56 -8.78
N ARG A 10 -18.14 -9.17 -8.21
CA ARG A 10 -19.52 -8.87 -8.63
C ARG A 10 -19.83 -7.47 -8.11
N ASP A 11 -19.72 -6.50 -9.01
CA ASP A 11 -19.91 -5.03 -8.88
C ASP A 11 -18.63 -4.20 -8.60
N GLY A 12 -17.46 -4.82 -8.73
CA GLY A 12 -16.13 -4.42 -8.25
C GLY A 12 -15.54 -3.05 -8.59
N LYS A 13 -15.90 -2.00 -7.85
CA LYS A 13 -15.21 -0.70 -7.92
C LYS A 13 -13.98 -0.67 -7.00
N LEU A 14 -12.79 -0.53 -7.58
CA LEU A 14 -11.60 -0.14 -6.82
C LEU A 14 -11.76 1.29 -6.32
N ARG A 15 -11.56 1.48 -5.01
CA ARG A 15 -11.40 2.82 -4.46
C ARG A 15 -9.93 3.12 -4.26
N PHE A 16 -9.52 4.29 -4.74
CA PHE A 16 -8.18 4.84 -4.59
C PHE A 16 -7.04 3.91 -5.07
N PRO A 17 -7.10 3.37 -6.30
CA PRO A 17 -6.04 2.49 -6.78
C PRO A 17 -4.70 3.24 -6.91
N LEU A 18 -3.66 2.71 -6.28
CA LEU A 18 -2.28 3.20 -6.33
C LEU A 18 -1.34 2.11 -6.84
N ILE A 19 -0.35 2.51 -7.64
CA ILE A 19 0.70 1.62 -8.12
C ILE A 19 2.04 2.05 -7.52
N SER A 20 2.64 1.16 -6.75
CA SER A 20 3.97 1.34 -6.18
C SER A 20 4.98 0.45 -6.89
N ASN A 21 6.12 1.04 -7.26
CA ASN A 21 7.30 0.29 -7.68
C ASN A 21 8.08 -0.26 -6.48
N TYR A 22 7.77 0.23 -5.28
CA TYR A 22 8.34 -0.30 -4.06
C TYR A 22 7.51 -1.51 -3.61
N VAL A 23 8.21 -2.61 -3.38
CA VAL A 23 7.66 -3.82 -2.78
C VAL A 23 8.71 -4.35 -1.81
N SER A 24 8.34 -4.62 -0.57
CA SER A 24 9.32 -5.11 0.40
C SER A 24 9.81 -6.51 0.05
N SER A 25 11.09 -6.78 0.33
CA SER A 25 11.70 -8.11 0.17
C SER A 25 10.96 -9.15 0.99
N ARG A 26 10.62 -8.80 2.23
CA ARG A 26 9.86 -9.65 3.15
C ARG A 26 8.50 -10.02 2.57
N PHE A 27 7.74 -9.04 2.07
CA PHE A 27 6.43 -9.30 1.49
C PHE A 27 6.52 -10.23 0.29
N ARG A 28 7.47 -9.98 -0.62
CA ARG A 28 7.75 -10.88 -1.75
C ARG A 28 8.10 -12.30 -1.29
N ARG A 29 8.95 -12.44 -0.26
CA ARG A 29 9.39 -13.75 0.22
C ARG A 29 8.25 -14.52 0.90
N VAL A 30 7.42 -13.85 1.68
CA VAL A 30 6.23 -14.47 2.28
C VAL A 30 5.31 -15.02 1.19
N LEU A 31 5.06 -14.27 0.12
CA LEU A 31 4.24 -14.76 -0.98
C LEU A 31 4.86 -15.95 -1.72
N GLN A 32 6.18 -15.95 -1.92
CA GLN A 32 6.88 -17.12 -2.47
C GLN A 32 6.75 -18.33 -1.56
N LEU A 33 6.89 -18.16 -0.24
CA LEU A 33 6.71 -19.24 0.73
C LEU A 33 5.29 -19.78 0.71
N THR A 34 4.28 -18.92 0.55
CA THR A 34 2.89 -19.36 0.39
C THR A 34 2.73 -20.21 -0.87
N GLN A 35 3.31 -19.78 -2.00
CA GLN A 35 3.29 -20.57 -3.24
C GLN A 35 4.03 -21.90 -3.10
N GLU A 36 5.18 -21.91 -2.42
CA GLU A 36 5.94 -23.13 -2.11
C GLU A 36 5.11 -24.09 -1.23
N ALA A 37 4.44 -23.56 -0.21
CA ALA A 37 3.57 -24.35 0.67
C ALA A 37 2.40 -24.97 -0.12
N ASP A 38 1.74 -24.19 -0.97
CA ASP A 38 0.64 -24.66 -1.83
C ASP A 38 1.11 -25.78 -2.78
N MET A 39 2.29 -25.63 -3.40
CA MET A 39 2.88 -26.66 -4.27
C MET A 39 3.21 -27.95 -3.52
N GLU A 40 3.56 -27.85 -2.24
CA GLU A 40 3.84 -28.99 -1.36
C GLU A 40 2.59 -29.54 -0.65
N ASN A 41 1.40 -28.97 -0.90
CA ASN A 41 0.15 -29.24 -0.19
C ASN A 41 0.27 -29.07 1.34
N LYS A 42 0.96 -28.01 1.76
CA LYS A 42 1.15 -27.60 3.16
C LYS A 42 0.55 -26.22 3.40
N THR A 43 0.29 -25.89 4.66
CA THR A 43 -0.04 -24.51 5.04
C THR A 43 1.21 -23.64 5.17
N LEU A 44 1.03 -22.32 5.12
CA LEU A 44 2.12 -21.38 5.39
C LEU A 44 2.68 -21.57 6.80
N GLU A 45 1.83 -21.85 7.79
CA GLU A 45 2.25 -22.13 9.17
C GLU A 45 3.11 -23.39 9.24
N GLU A 46 2.74 -24.46 8.54
CA GLU A 46 3.54 -25.70 8.48
C GLU A 46 4.90 -25.43 7.83
N LYS A 47 4.92 -24.62 6.75
CA LYS A 47 6.16 -24.24 6.06
C LYS A 47 7.06 -23.35 6.91
N LEU A 48 6.47 -22.42 7.65
CA LEU A 48 7.18 -21.59 8.62
C LEU A 48 7.70 -22.43 9.79
N ALA A 49 6.91 -23.37 10.30
CA ALA A 49 7.33 -24.29 11.35
C ALA A 49 8.50 -25.17 10.90
N GLU A 50 8.55 -25.62 9.64
CA GLU A 50 9.72 -26.31 9.09
C GLU A 50 10.98 -25.43 9.09
N LEU A 51 10.84 -24.16 8.73
CA LEU A 51 11.94 -23.19 8.76
C LEU A 51 12.37 -22.88 10.20
N GLU A 52 11.44 -22.81 11.14
CA GLU A 52 11.70 -22.61 12.57
C GLU A 52 12.32 -23.85 13.23
N LEU A 53 11.90 -25.06 12.85
CA LEU A 53 12.50 -26.33 13.32
C LEU A 53 13.94 -26.52 12.81
N CYS A 54 14.31 -25.86 11.71
CA CYS A 54 15.72 -25.78 11.29
C CYS A 54 16.54 -24.80 12.16
N ALA A 55 15.87 -23.85 12.81
CA ALA A 55 16.42 -22.75 13.61
C ALA A 55 16.39 -23.11 15.12
N ASN A 56 17.25 -24.04 15.55
CA ASN A 56 17.17 -24.71 16.86
C ASN A 56 17.69 -23.91 18.10
N SER A 57 17.97 -22.61 18.00
CA SER A 57 18.51 -21.79 19.10
C SER A 57 18.03 -20.33 19.06
N ALA A 58 18.14 -19.59 20.19
CA ALA A 58 17.67 -18.21 20.31
C ALA A 58 18.41 -17.19 19.42
N ASN A 59 19.57 -17.55 18.85
CA ASN A 59 20.25 -16.77 17.82
C ASN A 59 19.64 -17.00 16.42
N ASP A 60 18.71 -17.95 16.25
CA ASP A 60 18.27 -18.45 14.93
C ASP A 60 16.98 -17.81 14.42
N LEU A 61 16.29 -16.98 15.22
CA LEU A 61 15.36 -15.99 14.66
C LEU A 61 16.08 -15.01 13.72
N SER A 62 17.40 -14.85 13.86
CA SER A 62 18.21 -14.15 12.88
C SER A 62 18.27 -14.89 11.54
N GLU A 63 18.17 -16.22 11.53
CA GLU A 63 18.17 -17.03 10.32
C GLU A 63 16.83 -16.98 9.60
N LEU A 64 15.70 -17.04 10.33
CA LEU A 64 14.39 -16.76 9.75
C LEU A 64 14.32 -15.33 9.18
N ARG A 65 14.80 -14.34 9.94
CA ARG A 65 14.93 -12.96 9.45
C ARG A 65 15.82 -12.89 8.23
N ARG A 66 16.97 -13.59 8.22
CA ARG A 66 17.88 -13.68 7.07
C ARG A 66 17.20 -14.31 5.86
N VAL A 67 16.37 -15.33 6.02
CA VAL A 67 15.61 -15.94 4.91
C VAL A 67 14.56 -14.98 4.37
N LEU A 68 13.87 -14.24 5.25
CA LEU A 68 12.89 -13.21 4.86
C LEU A 68 13.54 -11.95 4.27
N ASP A 69 14.74 -11.62 4.71
CA ASP A 69 15.55 -10.46 4.28
C ASP A 69 16.51 -10.79 3.13
N ALA A 70 16.68 -12.07 2.79
CA ALA A 70 17.56 -12.51 1.72
C ALA A 70 17.13 -11.86 0.40
N GLN A 71 18.04 -11.11 -0.21
CA GLN A 71 17.79 -10.50 -1.50
C GLN A 71 17.52 -11.58 -2.56
N GLN A 72 16.52 -11.25 -3.39
CA GLN A 72 15.98 -11.98 -4.53
C GLN A 72 16.87 -13.06 -5.12
N GLN A 73 16.55 -14.31 -4.78
CA GLN A 73 16.88 -15.47 -5.60
C GLN A 73 15.60 -16.30 -5.70
N CYS A 74 15.21 -16.75 -6.89
CA CYS A 74 14.18 -17.78 -7.00
C CYS A 74 14.68 -19.03 -6.28
N PHE A 75 13.75 -19.93 -5.96
CA PHE A 75 14.08 -21.22 -5.35
C PHE A 75 15.21 -21.96 -6.09
N GLU A 76 15.24 -21.92 -7.42
CA GLU A 76 16.34 -22.50 -8.20
C GLU A 76 17.69 -21.79 -8.00
N CYS A 77 17.73 -20.46 -7.98
CA CYS A 77 18.98 -19.74 -7.73
C CYS A 77 19.40 -19.89 -6.24
N TYR A 78 18.46 -19.88 -5.28
CA TYR A 78 18.75 -20.19 -3.87
C TYR A 78 19.42 -21.56 -3.72
N LEU A 79 18.89 -22.62 -4.35
CA LEU A 79 19.48 -23.96 -4.31
C LEU A 79 20.87 -24.02 -4.98
N LYS A 80 21.06 -23.31 -6.10
CA LYS A 80 22.36 -23.23 -6.80
C LYS A 80 23.41 -22.50 -5.96
N HIS A 81 23.03 -21.42 -5.28
CA HIS A 81 23.94 -20.62 -4.47
C HIS A 81 24.16 -21.17 -3.05
N LYS A 82 23.22 -21.95 -2.50
CA LYS A 82 23.35 -22.59 -1.17
C LYS A 82 24.39 -23.71 -1.13
N ASN A 83 24.59 -24.41 -2.25
CA ASN A 83 25.52 -25.55 -2.35
C ASN A 83 26.84 -25.20 -3.07
N GLY A 84 27.04 -23.94 -3.46
CA GLY A 84 28.22 -23.48 -4.18
C GLY A 84 29.35 -23.13 -3.23
N VAL A 85 30.38 -23.97 -3.18
CA VAL A 85 31.72 -23.62 -2.71
C VAL A 85 32.10 -22.28 -3.35
N GLU A 86 32.36 -21.26 -2.53
CA GLU A 86 32.91 -19.99 -2.97
C GLU A 86 34.28 -20.25 -3.62
N HIS A 87 34.28 -20.51 -4.93
CA HIS A 87 35.49 -20.42 -5.73
C HIS A 87 35.58 -19.00 -6.28
N PRO A 88 36.58 -18.21 -5.86
CA PRO A 88 36.77 -16.85 -6.35
C PRO A 88 37.22 -16.94 -7.81
N GLY A 89 36.29 -16.83 -8.75
CA GLY A 89 36.64 -16.88 -10.17
C GLY A 89 35.48 -17.01 -11.17
N THR A 90 34.32 -17.50 -10.76
CA THR A 90 33.16 -17.62 -11.67
C THR A 90 31.87 -17.31 -10.93
N VAL A 91 31.50 -16.03 -10.87
CA VAL A 91 30.11 -15.66 -10.62
C VAL A 91 29.37 -16.09 -11.88
N ALA A 92 28.73 -17.26 -11.85
CA ALA A 92 27.83 -17.63 -12.94
C ALA A 92 26.66 -16.64 -12.90
N ASP A 93 26.52 -15.81 -13.93
CA ASP A 93 25.39 -14.90 -14.08
C ASP A 93 24.08 -15.70 -14.04
N CYS A 94 23.32 -15.57 -12.95
CA CYS A 94 21.99 -16.19 -12.81
C CYS A 94 21.04 -15.43 -13.74
N ASN A 95 20.81 -15.95 -14.94
CA ASN A 95 19.81 -15.44 -15.90
C ASN A 95 18.38 -15.93 -15.55
N CYS A 96 18.04 -16.04 -14.26
CA CYS A 96 16.67 -16.39 -13.89
C CYS A 96 15.73 -15.23 -14.23
N ILE A 97 14.53 -15.56 -14.69
CA ILE A 97 13.42 -14.60 -14.81
C ILE A 97 13.11 -13.93 -13.45
N CYS A 98 13.55 -14.52 -12.33
CA CYS A 98 13.37 -14.00 -10.98
C CYS A 98 14.10 -12.68 -10.68
N HIS A 99 15.09 -12.32 -11.49
CA HIS A 99 15.72 -10.99 -11.48
C HIS A 99 15.08 -10.04 -12.50
N GLU A 100 14.31 -10.57 -13.45
CA GLU A 100 13.66 -9.83 -14.54
C GLU A 100 12.18 -9.50 -14.28
N ILE A 101 11.47 -10.24 -13.41
CA ILE A 101 10.08 -9.89 -13.05
C ILE A 101 10.10 -8.68 -12.14
N LEU A 102 9.98 -7.51 -12.78
CA LEU A 102 9.63 -6.26 -12.13
C LEU A 102 8.19 -6.39 -11.61
N LEU A 103 7.99 -6.93 -10.41
CA LEU A 103 6.67 -6.89 -9.77
C LEU A 103 6.40 -5.48 -9.24
N LYS A 104 5.20 -4.96 -9.55
CA LYS A 104 4.64 -3.75 -8.96
C LYS A 104 3.63 -4.13 -7.89
N MET A 105 3.45 -3.28 -6.88
CA MET A 105 2.40 -3.44 -5.88
C MET A 105 1.23 -2.53 -6.23
N LEU A 106 0.08 -3.14 -6.49
CA LEU A 106 -1.23 -2.52 -6.56
C LEU A 106 -1.80 -2.42 -5.14
N ILE A 107 -2.13 -1.20 -4.72
CA ILE A 107 -2.74 -0.89 -3.43
C ILE A 107 -4.13 -0.32 -3.72
N PHE A 108 -5.16 -0.80 -3.03
CA PHE A 108 -6.53 -0.31 -3.23
C PHE A 108 -7.41 -0.57 -2.01
N VAL A 109 -8.58 0.06 -1.97
CA VAL A 109 -9.63 -0.25 -0.99
C VAL A 109 -10.70 -1.10 -1.67
N ASP A 110 -11.05 -2.21 -1.03
CA ASP A 110 -11.96 -3.22 -1.57
C ASP A 110 -13.44 -2.84 -1.33
N GLY A 111 -14.10 -2.27 -2.34
CA GLY A 111 -15.55 -1.99 -2.30
C GLY A 111 -15.98 -0.70 -1.60
N GLU A 112 -17.29 -0.43 -1.67
CA GLU A 112 -17.92 0.73 -1.02
C GLU A 112 -18.12 0.46 0.48
N ASN A 113 -17.69 1.39 1.33
CA ASN A 113 -17.74 1.30 2.80
C ASN A 113 -16.82 0.25 3.46
N SER A 114 -15.71 -0.11 2.82
CA SER A 114 -14.77 -1.07 3.37
C SER A 114 -13.72 -0.47 4.30
N GLY A 115 -13.38 -1.23 5.33
CA GLY A 115 -12.25 -1.00 6.23
C GLY A 115 -10.95 -1.68 5.79
N ARG A 116 -10.90 -2.26 4.58
CA ARG A 116 -9.75 -3.04 4.11
C ARG A 116 -8.96 -2.33 3.03
N VAL A 117 -7.69 -2.09 3.31
CA VAL A 117 -6.69 -1.78 2.28
C VAL A 117 -6.08 -3.09 1.81
N CYS A 118 -6.16 -3.35 0.51
CA CYS A 118 -5.68 -4.53 -0.15
C CYS A 118 -4.38 -4.26 -0.91
N PHE A 119 -3.52 -5.27 -0.93
CA PHE A 119 -2.22 -5.26 -1.58
C PHE A 119 -2.14 -6.45 -2.54
N LYS A 120 -1.78 -6.19 -3.80
CA LYS A 120 -1.62 -7.20 -4.83
C LYS A 120 -0.33 -6.98 -5.60
N LEU A 121 0.51 -8.00 -5.73
CA LEU A 121 1.63 -7.99 -6.65
C LEU A 121 1.11 -8.26 -8.05
N ILE A 122 1.47 -7.37 -8.96
CA ILE A 122 1.11 -7.46 -10.37
C ILE A 122 2.37 -7.42 -11.22
N ASP A 123 2.32 -8.11 -12.36
CA ASP A 123 3.37 -8.05 -13.36
C ASP A 123 3.47 -6.61 -13.92
N HIS A 124 4.69 -6.09 -14.02
CA HIS A 124 4.94 -4.78 -14.64
C HIS A 124 4.36 -4.69 -16.06
N ASN A 125 4.43 -5.77 -16.84
CA ASN A 125 3.94 -5.84 -18.20
C ASN A 125 2.43 -5.67 -18.26
N LEU A 126 1.68 -6.23 -17.31
CA LEU A 126 0.22 -6.08 -17.23
C LEU A 126 -0.20 -4.60 -17.14
N PHE A 127 0.49 -3.84 -16.29
CA PHE A 127 0.20 -2.41 -16.13
C PHE A 127 0.67 -1.59 -17.35
N ASN A 128 1.84 -1.91 -17.91
CA ASN A 128 2.34 -1.23 -19.10
C ASN A 128 1.46 -1.48 -20.33
N GLU A 129 0.91 -2.69 -20.47
CA GLU A 129 -0.05 -3.02 -21.51
C GLU A 129 -1.30 -2.14 -21.41
N ALA A 130 -1.86 -2.00 -20.21
CA ALA A 130 -3.01 -1.13 -19.97
C ALA A 130 -2.72 0.35 -20.32
N LEU A 131 -1.51 0.83 -20.00
CA LEU A 131 -1.04 2.17 -20.37
C LEU A 131 -0.87 2.32 -21.89
N ALA A 132 -0.24 1.35 -22.55
CA ALA A 132 -0.01 1.36 -24.00
C ALA A 132 -1.33 1.34 -24.79
N MET A 133 -2.34 0.65 -24.25
CA MET A 133 -3.71 0.64 -24.77
C MET A 133 -4.51 1.91 -24.41
N LYS A 134 -3.89 2.88 -23.72
CA LYS A 134 -4.50 4.15 -23.29
C LYS A 134 -5.80 3.98 -22.51
N ARG A 135 -5.88 2.91 -21.71
CA ARG A 135 -7.12 2.53 -21.02
C ARG A 135 -7.49 3.46 -19.86
N PHE A 136 -6.52 4.23 -19.37
CA PHE A 136 -6.71 5.24 -18.33
C PHE A 136 -7.02 6.64 -18.89
N GLU A 137 -6.94 6.83 -20.22
CA GLU A 137 -7.20 8.11 -20.89
C GLU A 137 -8.64 8.20 -21.44
N LYS A 138 -9.36 7.07 -21.51
CA LYS A 138 -10.71 7.05 -22.05
C LYS A 138 -11.66 7.72 -21.06
N PRO A 139 -12.37 8.81 -21.45
CA PRO A 139 -13.45 9.35 -20.63
C PRO A 139 -14.52 8.27 -20.43
N GLU A 140 -15.22 8.32 -19.29
CA GLU A 140 -16.31 7.40 -18.89
C GLU A 140 -17.54 7.45 -19.84
N GLN A 141 -17.35 7.26 -21.14
CA GLN A 141 -18.41 7.23 -22.13
C GLN A 141 -18.78 5.78 -22.50
N GLU A 142 -20.00 5.44 -22.09
CA GLU A 142 -20.94 4.48 -22.68
C GLU A 142 -20.40 3.07 -22.99
N GLY A 143 -20.26 2.30 -21.92
CA GLY A 143 -20.15 0.84 -21.94
C GLY A 143 -19.40 0.38 -20.70
N GLU A 144 -19.99 -0.49 -19.89
CA GLU A 144 -19.36 -1.13 -18.71
C GLU A 144 -18.10 -1.95 -19.02
N GLU A 145 -17.63 -1.92 -20.26
CA GLU A 145 -16.53 -2.72 -20.75
C GLU A 145 -15.27 -1.88 -20.94
N ASP A 146 -14.41 -1.94 -19.91
CA ASP A 146 -12.95 -1.94 -20.03
C ASP A 146 -12.23 -0.61 -19.72
N ASP A 147 -12.59 0.03 -18.60
CA ASP A 147 -11.69 0.98 -17.94
C ASP A 147 -10.35 0.30 -17.56
N GLY A 148 -9.28 1.09 -17.44
CA GLY A 148 -7.93 0.55 -17.21
C GLY A 148 -7.78 -0.28 -15.93
N TRP A 149 -8.58 -0.03 -14.90
CA TRP A 149 -8.54 -0.79 -13.66
C TRP A 149 -9.30 -2.11 -13.77
N ASN A 150 -10.47 -2.11 -14.39
CA ASN A 150 -11.22 -3.30 -14.77
C ASN A 150 -10.39 -4.23 -15.65
N PHE A 151 -9.61 -3.70 -16.59
CA PHE A 151 -8.68 -4.47 -17.40
C PHE A 151 -7.63 -5.21 -16.56
N VAL A 152 -7.03 -4.52 -15.57
CA VAL A 152 -6.04 -5.10 -14.64
C VAL A 152 -6.70 -6.13 -13.73
N LEU A 153 -7.85 -5.81 -13.14
CA LEU A 153 -8.54 -6.66 -12.18
C LEU A 153 -9.08 -7.95 -12.77
N ARG A 154 -9.50 -7.97 -14.03
CA ARG A 154 -9.93 -9.21 -14.70
C ARG A 154 -8.80 -10.23 -14.84
N ARG A 155 -7.54 -9.79 -14.69
CA ARG A 155 -6.32 -10.60 -14.84
C ARG A 155 -5.59 -10.82 -13.53
N VAL A 156 -6.10 -10.30 -12.43
CA VAL A 156 -5.61 -10.59 -11.08
C VAL A 156 -6.70 -11.31 -10.30
N ASP A 157 -6.30 -12.20 -9.41
CA ASP A 157 -7.17 -12.91 -8.47
C ASP A 157 -7.33 -12.11 -7.16
N THR A 158 -7.53 -12.79 -6.04
CA THR A 158 -7.72 -12.16 -4.74
C THR A 158 -6.48 -11.36 -4.31
N PRO A 159 -6.65 -10.32 -3.47
CA PRO A 159 -5.53 -9.63 -2.84
C PRO A 159 -4.55 -10.61 -2.20
N ASP A 160 -3.25 -10.32 -2.32
CA ASP A 160 -2.19 -11.11 -1.70
C ASP A 160 -2.11 -10.86 -0.18
N HIS A 161 -2.49 -9.66 0.24
CA HIS A 161 -2.61 -9.28 1.64
C HIS A 161 -3.62 -8.15 1.80
N TYR A 162 -4.15 -8.00 3.02
CA TYR A 162 -4.96 -6.84 3.38
C TYR A 162 -4.69 -6.43 4.82
N ILE A 163 -4.85 -5.14 5.07
CA ILE A 163 -4.84 -4.56 6.42
C ILE A 163 -6.22 -3.98 6.66
N GLU A 164 -6.81 -4.36 7.79
CA GLU A 164 -8.15 -3.94 8.19
C GLU A 164 -8.08 -2.90 9.31
N VAL A 165 -8.90 -1.85 9.17
CA VAL A 165 -9.12 -0.83 10.20
C VAL A 165 -10.52 -0.96 10.77
N ASP A 166 -10.76 -0.38 11.94
CA ASP A 166 -12.01 -0.48 12.70
C ASP A 166 -13.14 0.44 12.19
N GLY A 167 -13.06 0.89 10.93
CA GLY A 167 -13.98 1.85 10.34
C GLY A 167 -14.01 1.83 8.81
N VAL A 168 -14.61 2.84 8.21
CA VAL A 168 -14.72 2.97 6.75
C VAL A 168 -13.56 3.81 6.21
N ILE A 169 -12.79 3.27 5.28
CA ILE A 169 -11.70 4.02 4.65
C ILE A 169 -12.26 5.10 3.73
N THR A 170 -11.77 6.32 3.96
CA THR A 170 -12.20 7.52 3.25
C THR A 170 -11.20 7.97 2.20
N ASN A 171 -9.90 7.75 2.42
CA ASN A 171 -8.85 8.09 1.48
C ASN A 171 -7.53 7.36 1.83
N ILE A 172 -6.63 7.26 0.86
CA ILE A 172 -5.26 6.76 1.07
C ILE A 172 -4.24 7.64 0.34
N ALA A 173 -3.05 7.79 0.91
CA ALA A 173 -1.96 8.54 0.30
C ALA A 173 -0.63 7.80 0.51
N ILE A 174 0.22 7.77 -0.51
CA ILE A 174 1.55 7.16 -0.40
C ILE A 174 2.62 8.23 -0.16
N SER A 175 3.56 7.93 0.72
CA SER A 175 4.77 8.72 0.93
C SER A 175 5.63 8.81 -0.33
N VAL A 176 6.42 9.89 -0.45
CA VAL A 176 7.32 10.13 -1.60
C VAL A 176 8.34 9.01 -1.79
N ASP A 177 8.87 8.46 -0.70
CA ASP A 177 9.80 7.31 -0.70
C ASP A 177 9.11 5.96 -0.94
N LYS A 178 7.77 5.96 -0.99
CA LYS A 178 6.91 4.78 -1.21
C LYS A 178 7.02 3.70 -0.13
N LYS A 179 7.55 4.02 1.04
CA LYS A 179 7.72 3.07 2.16
C LYS A 179 6.60 3.15 3.19
N GLN A 180 5.81 4.21 3.17
CA GLN A 180 4.68 4.43 4.06
C GLN A 180 3.41 4.68 3.25
N LEU A 181 2.31 4.07 3.68
CA LEU A 181 0.96 4.35 3.19
C LEU A 181 0.14 4.97 4.33
N PHE A 182 -0.43 6.13 4.08
CA PHE A 182 -1.34 6.81 4.99
C PHE A 182 -2.77 6.42 4.63
N VAL A 183 -3.53 6.03 5.64
CA VAL A 183 -4.91 5.57 5.49
C VAL A 183 -5.78 6.41 6.40
N SER A 184 -6.72 7.13 5.81
CA SER A 184 -7.74 7.83 6.58
C SER A 184 -9.03 7.04 6.62
N TYR A 185 -9.68 7.03 7.77
CA TYR A 185 -10.91 6.31 7.96
C TYR A 185 -11.81 6.97 8.99
N GLU A 186 -13.08 6.60 8.95
CA GLU A 186 -14.11 7.09 9.84
C GLU A 186 -14.69 5.96 10.68
N THR A 187 -14.79 6.20 11.99
CA THR A 187 -15.51 5.33 12.93
C THR A 187 -16.71 6.04 13.50
N ARG A 188 -17.73 5.29 13.91
CA ARG A 188 -18.89 5.89 14.56
C ARG A 188 -18.50 6.44 15.93
N ALA A 189 -18.64 7.75 16.14
CA ALA A 189 -18.31 8.39 17.43
C ALA A 189 -19.55 8.65 18.28
N PHE A 190 -20.57 9.27 17.68
CA PHE A 190 -21.85 9.56 18.31
C PHE A 190 -23.01 9.25 17.35
N ALA A 191 -24.26 9.47 17.77
CA ALA A 191 -25.45 9.16 16.96
C ALA A 191 -25.44 9.87 15.59
N SER A 192 -24.85 11.06 15.51
CA SER A 192 -24.84 11.93 14.32
C SER A 192 -23.45 12.38 13.86
N SER A 193 -22.36 11.81 14.39
CA SER A 193 -21.01 12.20 13.98
C SER A 193 -20.06 11.02 13.92
N THR A 194 -19.23 10.97 12.89
CA THR A 194 -18.10 10.06 12.77
C THR A 194 -16.82 10.72 13.28
N LYS A 195 -15.94 9.90 13.84
CA LYS A 195 -14.58 10.26 14.22
C LYS A 195 -13.68 9.93 13.04
N TYR A 196 -13.06 10.96 12.47
CA TYR A 196 -12.06 10.84 11.45
C TYR A 196 -10.68 10.62 12.09
N SER A 197 -9.96 9.60 11.60
CA SER A 197 -8.61 9.25 12.06
C SER A 197 -7.71 8.93 10.88
N VAL A 198 -6.40 9.11 11.07
CA VAL A 198 -5.38 8.77 10.07
C VAL A 198 -4.32 7.89 10.72
N TYR A 199 -3.95 6.82 10.04
CA TYR A 199 -2.90 5.90 10.46
C TYR A 199 -1.88 5.67 9.35
N CYS A 200 -0.72 5.18 9.74
CA CYS A 200 0.37 4.82 8.83
C CYS A 200 0.47 3.30 8.75
N VAL A 201 0.63 2.78 7.54
CA VAL A 201 1.07 1.42 7.27
C VAL A 201 2.54 1.50 6.86
N ASP A 202 3.39 0.76 7.56
CA ASP A 202 4.77 0.52 7.17
C ASP A 202 4.76 -0.53 6.05
N LEU A 203 5.04 -0.13 4.80
CA LEU A 203 5.03 -1.00 3.63
C LEU A 203 6.26 -1.93 3.57
N GLU A 204 7.29 -1.69 4.38
CA GLU A 204 8.41 -2.61 4.52
C GLU A 204 8.00 -3.82 5.37
N LYS A 205 7.35 -3.55 6.49
CA LYS A 205 6.90 -4.56 7.46
C LYS A 205 5.51 -5.09 7.18
N MET A 206 4.72 -4.43 6.33
CA MET A 206 3.31 -4.70 6.05
C MET A 206 2.45 -4.70 7.33
N VAL A 207 2.67 -3.72 8.21
CA VAL A 207 1.93 -3.59 9.47
C VAL A 207 1.46 -2.15 9.70
N LEU A 208 0.39 -2.00 10.46
CA LEU A 208 -0.01 -0.70 11.01
C LEU A 208 1.05 -0.22 11.99
N ASP A 209 1.54 1.00 11.76
CA ASP A 209 2.44 1.66 12.70
C ASP A 209 1.66 2.06 13.97
N LYS A 210 2.34 1.96 15.11
CA LYS A 210 1.72 2.15 16.44
C LYS A 210 1.48 3.62 16.78
N PHE A 211 2.02 4.55 15.99
CA PHE A 211 1.91 5.98 16.23
C PHE A 211 0.72 6.57 15.45
N PRO A 212 -0.44 6.82 16.10
CA PRO A 212 -1.54 7.51 15.43
C PRO A 212 -1.17 8.98 15.21
N PHE A 213 -1.60 9.54 14.08
CA PHE A 213 -1.56 10.99 13.89
C PHE A 213 -2.48 11.64 14.92
N SER A 214 -1.93 12.53 15.75
CA SER A 214 -2.65 13.08 16.90
C SER A 214 -3.72 14.08 16.45
N GLY A 215 -4.95 13.96 16.98
CA GLY A 215 -6.04 14.92 16.73
C GLY A 215 -7.08 14.39 15.75
N ALA A 216 -8.05 13.68 16.31
CA ALA A 216 -9.24 13.26 15.58
C ALA A 216 -10.12 14.47 15.22
N MET A 217 -10.72 14.40 14.04
CA MET A 217 -11.69 15.39 13.55
C MET A 217 -13.09 14.76 13.64
N LEU A 218 -14.12 15.58 13.82
CA LEU A 218 -15.51 15.13 13.83
C LEU A 218 -16.18 15.66 12.59
N SER A 219 -16.58 14.79 11.67
CA SER A 219 -17.29 15.23 10.47
C SER A 219 -17.85 14.06 9.69
N ASN A 220 -19.08 14.21 9.16
CA ASN A 220 -19.67 13.27 8.20
C ASN A 220 -19.46 13.74 6.75
N GLU A 221 -18.45 14.57 6.51
CA GLU A 221 -18.16 15.14 5.20
C GLU A 221 -17.03 14.37 4.50
N GLN A 222 -16.90 14.61 3.19
CA GLN A 222 -15.85 13.99 2.40
C GLN A 222 -14.46 14.43 2.92
N ALA A 223 -13.60 13.44 3.13
CA ALA A 223 -12.24 13.65 3.58
C ALA A 223 -11.22 13.52 2.44
N PHE A 224 -10.17 14.32 2.55
CA PHE A 224 -9.05 14.37 1.61
C PHE A 224 -7.75 14.12 2.36
N LEU A 225 -6.80 13.46 1.71
CA LEU A 225 -5.52 13.10 2.30
C LEU A 225 -4.41 13.22 1.26
N CYS A 226 -3.32 13.91 1.59
CA CYS A 226 -2.11 13.89 0.78
C CYS A 226 -0.85 14.01 1.64
N SER A 227 0.29 13.60 1.09
CA SER A 227 1.56 13.61 1.80
C SER A 227 2.69 14.10 0.91
N ASN A 228 3.74 14.63 1.54
CA ASN A 228 5.00 14.94 0.88
C ASN A 228 6.18 14.36 1.68
N GLU A 229 7.40 14.85 1.44
CA GLU A 229 8.59 14.35 2.14
C GLU A 229 8.52 14.52 3.67
N PHE A 230 7.91 15.61 4.16
CA PHE A 230 7.99 16.06 5.55
C PHE A 230 6.65 16.06 6.28
N LEU A 231 5.55 16.26 5.54
CA LEU A 231 4.22 16.56 6.06
C LEU A 231 3.18 15.57 5.54
N LEU A 232 2.17 15.36 6.37
CA LEU A 232 0.91 14.75 6.00
C LEU A 232 -0.18 15.79 6.22
N ALA A 233 -1.06 15.99 5.24
CA ALA A 233 -2.19 16.89 5.36
C ALA A 233 -3.50 16.15 5.10
N SER A 234 -4.49 16.45 5.91
CA SER A 234 -5.87 16.00 5.73
C SER A 234 -6.81 17.17 5.82
N ALA A 235 -7.89 17.13 5.05
CA ALA A 235 -9.01 18.05 5.21
C ALA A 235 -10.32 17.28 5.34
N VAL A 236 -11.16 17.74 6.25
CA VAL A 236 -12.53 17.26 6.41
C VAL A 236 -13.43 18.45 6.71
N GLY A 237 -14.41 18.71 5.84
CA GLY A 237 -15.23 19.92 5.91
C GLY A 237 -14.42 21.20 5.81
N GLU A 238 -14.49 22.02 6.86
CA GLU A 238 -13.83 23.33 6.98
C GLU A 238 -12.51 23.29 7.76
N GLU A 239 -12.06 22.10 8.15
CA GLU A 239 -10.85 21.93 8.93
C GLU A 239 -9.77 21.23 8.09
N VAL A 240 -8.53 21.72 8.22
CA VAL A 240 -7.34 21.10 7.66
C VAL A 240 -6.35 20.82 8.77
N HIS A 241 -5.94 19.56 8.92
CA HIS A 241 -4.93 19.13 9.87
C HIS A 241 -3.63 18.80 9.14
N ILE A 242 -2.52 19.30 9.66
CA ILE A 242 -1.18 19.08 9.12
C ILE A 242 -0.31 18.46 10.21
N TRP A 243 0.34 17.35 9.89
CA TRP A 243 1.21 16.61 10.80
C TRP A 243 2.63 16.47 10.26
N ALA A 244 3.59 16.37 11.17
CA ALA A 244 4.97 16.07 10.84
C ALA A 244 5.15 14.56 10.66
N ARG A 245 5.51 14.12 9.45
CA ARG A 245 5.71 12.70 9.12
C ARG A 245 6.88 12.09 9.89
N ARG A 246 8.00 12.81 9.97
CA ARG A 246 9.26 12.32 10.59
C ARG A 246 9.30 12.44 12.11
N HIS A 247 8.37 13.17 12.72
CA HIS A 247 8.35 13.46 14.16
C HIS A 247 7.15 12.79 14.85
N GLY A 248 6.93 11.52 14.56
CA GLY A 248 5.93 10.69 15.25
C GLY A 248 4.47 11.09 15.02
N GLY A 249 4.17 11.82 13.94
CA GLY A 249 2.79 12.21 13.60
C GLY A 249 2.21 13.30 14.50
N ASN A 250 3.06 14.12 15.13
CA ASN A 250 2.63 15.27 15.91
C ASN A 250 1.95 16.33 15.01
N ALA A 251 0.87 16.91 15.51
CA ALA A 251 0.19 18.00 14.82
C ALA A 251 1.12 19.24 14.75
N VAL A 252 1.38 19.69 13.52
CA VAL A 252 2.20 20.87 13.20
C VAL A 252 1.32 22.11 13.15
N GLN A 253 0.17 22.00 12.48
CA GLN A 253 -0.71 23.12 12.26
C GLN A 253 -2.15 22.63 12.03
N ARG A 254 -3.12 23.45 12.45
CA ARG A 254 -4.53 23.29 12.10
C ARG A 254 -4.98 24.58 11.43
N LEU A 255 -5.63 24.46 10.29
CA LEU A 255 -6.21 25.58 9.56
C LEU A 255 -7.73 25.42 9.61
N ALA A 256 -8.42 26.45 10.06
CA ALA A 256 -9.86 26.59 9.83
C ALA A 256 -10.04 27.46 8.59
N VAL A 257 -10.83 26.97 7.63
CA VAL A 257 -11.15 27.68 6.40
C VAL A 257 -12.62 28.08 6.39
N ASP A 258 -12.95 29.18 5.72
CA ASP A 258 -14.32 29.73 5.74
C ASP A 258 -15.32 28.91 4.90
N THR A 259 -14.84 27.92 4.15
CA THR A 259 -15.66 27.10 3.25
C THR A 259 -15.14 25.68 3.16
N ARG A 260 -16.07 24.76 2.89
CA ARG A 260 -15.76 23.34 2.70
C ARG A 260 -14.67 23.10 1.64
N ILE A 261 -13.67 22.33 2.03
CA ILE A 261 -12.62 21.84 1.15
C ILE A 261 -13.16 20.74 0.24
N VAL A 262 -12.79 20.81 -1.04
CA VAL A 262 -13.11 19.81 -2.08
C VAL A 262 -11.87 19.11 -2.62
N ASP A 263 -10.67 19.63 -2.34
CA ASP A 263 -9.40 18.94 -2.58
C ASP A 263 -8.24 19.63 -1.85
N LEU A 264 -7.11 18.93 -1.67
CA LEU A 264 -5.88 19.53 -1.17
C LEU A 264 -4.63 18.85 -1.75
N SER A 265 -3.55 19.61 -1.89
CA SER A 265 -2.28 19.11 -2.39
C SER A 265 -1.10 19.77 -1.69
N LEU A 266 -0.17 18.94 -1.21
CA LEU A 266 1.12 19.39 -0.69
C LEU A 266 2.13 19.45 -1.84
N HIS A 267 2.93 20.51 -1.85
CA HIS A 267 4.08 20.56 -2.74
C HIS A 267 5.05 19.41 -2.41
N PRO A 268 5.63 18.73 -3.41
CA PRO A 268 6.40 17.50 -3.20
C PRO A 268 7.63 17.67 -2.28
N THR A 269 8.29 18.83 -2.31
CA THR A 269 9.58 19.06 -1.65
C THR A 269 9.63 20.26 -0.71
N ASN A 270 8.54 21.02 -0.58
CA ASN A 270 8.53 22.21 0.29
C ASN A 270 7.24 22.24 1.11
N ASN A 271 7.13 23.27 1.95
CA ASN A 271 6.07 23.40 2.93
C ASN A 271 4.81 24.10 2.42
N THR A 272 4.60 24.13 1.11
CA THR A 272 3.42 24.76 0.53
C THR A 272 2.27 23.77 0.48
N LEU A 273 1.12 24.18 0.99
CA LEU A 273 -0.15 23.48 0.84
C LEU A 273 -1.07 24.30 -0.05
N ILE A 274 -1.71 23.65 -1.02
CA ILE A 274 -2.81 24.22 -1.79
C ILE A 274 -4.10 23.55 -1.32
N THR A 275 -5.12 24.35 -1.03
CA THR A 275 -6.47 23.86 -0.76
C THR A 275 -7.43 24.40 -1.80
N ALA A 276 -8.30 23.54 -2.30
CA ALA A 276 -9.40 23.91 -3.19
C ALA A 276 -10.71 23.89 -2.40
N SER A 277 -11.47 24.96 -2.53
CA SER A 277 -12.86 25.05 -2.08
C SER A 277 -13.75 25.33 -3.28
N GLN A 278 -15.08 25.30 -3.09
CA GLN A 278 -16.03 25.56 -4.18
C GLN A 278 -15.79 26.87 -4.94
N ASN A 279 -15.28 27.91 -4.25
CA ASN A 279 -15.21 29.27 -4.80
C ASN A 279 -13.78 29.84 -4.94
N TYR A 280 -12.76 29.18 -4.38
CA TYR A 280 -11.39 29.71 -4.42
C TYR A 280 -10.34 28.61 -4.24
N LEU A 281 -9.12 28.96 -4.66
CA LEU A 281 -7.88 28.23 -4.37
C LEU A 281 -7.06 29.05 -3.40
N ALA A 282 -6.63 28.46 -2.29
CA ALA A 282 -5.77 29.09 -1.31
C ALA A 282 -4.40 28.41 -1.27
N VAL A 283 -3.35 29.22 -1.10
CA VAL A 283 -1.96 28.77 -0.98
C VAL A 283 -1.47 29.11 0.43
N TRP A 284 -1.02 28.10 1.15
CA TRP A 284 -0.59 28.20 2.54
C TRP A 284 0.89 27.87 2.66
N SER A 285 1.62 28.67 3.41
CA SER A 285 2.96 28.30 3.88
C SER A 285 2.84 27.64 5.23
N THR A 286 3.21 26.37 5.32
CA THR A 286 3.16 25.59 6.57
C THR A 286 4.49 25.67 7.33
N THR A 287 4.44 25.57 8.65
CA THR A 287 5.65 25.60 9.48
C THR A 287 6.49 24.33 9.28
N GLN A 288 7.83 24.48 9.19
CA GLN A 288 8.70 23.31 9.27
C GLN A 288 8.67 22.77 10.70
N PRO A 289 8.49 21.46 10.91
CA PRO A 289 8.82 20.87 12.19
C PRO A 289 10.33 21.07 12.41
N ASN A 290 10.70 21.66 13.55
CA ASN A 290 12.09 21.76 14.00
C ASN A 290 12.65 20.38 14.38
#